data_AF-A0AA38UKX6-F1
#
_entry.id   AF-A0AA38UKX6-F1
#
_cell.length_a   1.000
_cell.length_b   1.000
_cell.length_c   1.000
_cell.angle_alpha   90.00
_cell.angle_beta   90.00
_cell.angle_gamma   90.00
#
_symmetry.space_group_name_H-M   'P 1'
#
loop_
_entity.id
_entity.type
_entity.pdbx_description
1 polymer ?
#
loop_
_entity_poly.entity_id
_entity_poly.type
_entity_poly.pdbx_seq_one_letter_code
_entity_poly.pdbx_strand_id
1 'polypeptide(L)'
;MKRNLALVSYSSSDEESDSKQASKSVVHKKKKLPSLSSSLIVQTPKDDPALHQGRIRSTPHVDGQWASHVYVSIKVQKRSAMYNLVSDALKTAKGIEPALHDLNEIEQKPDNDLDLHVSLSRPIFLRSHQRNDLKREVRILAEKTSSFKVSFTTFSVLTNDEQTRTFLTLDIGSGHPELKLLSNGLLPFLATLRQKEYYAEPRFHASLAWALLITPCAKNTNMETDNISQEENLQPPVHNSPPSTQPPSTDAFRRIHRLPASLVATLNEQYASRLSSRSCSASDVHDICVKIGKDVFSWKLQG
;
A
#
# COMPACT_ATOMS: atom_id res chain seq x y z
N MET A 1 -71.93 -4.35 -10.46
CA MET A 1 -70.86 -4.99 -11.24
C MET A 1 -69.70 -5.33 -10.31
N LYS A 2 -69.56 -6.60 -9.93
CA LYS A 2 -68.46 -7.11 -9.09
C LYS A 2 -67.41 -7.71 -10.03
N ARG A 3 -66.16 -7.22 -10.01
CA ARG A 3 -65.04 -7.79 -10.76
C ARG A 3 -64.27 -8.74 -9.84
N ASN A 4 -64.26 -10.02 -10.17
CA ASN A 4 -63.49 -11.06 -9.49
C ASN A 4 -62.00 -10.93 -9.83
N LEU A 5 -61.16 -10.83 -8.80
CA LEU A 5 -59.71 -10.98 -8.88
C LEU A 5 -59.37 -12.47 -8.95
N ALA A 6 -58.84 -12.93 -10.08
CA ALA A 6 -58.35 -14.29 -10.22
C ALA A 6 -56.93 -14.37 -9.61
N LEU A 7 -56.82 -14.98 -8.43
CA LEU A 7 -55.54 -15.40 -7.84
C LEU A 7 -54.93 -16.53 -8.70
N VAL A 8 -53.65 -16.38 -9.04
CA VAL A 8 -52.87 -17.40 -9.74
C VAL A 8 -52.38 -18.44 -8.71
N SER A 9 -52.76 -19.69 -8.93
CA SER A 9 -52.38 -20.85 -8.10
C SER A 9 -50.99 -21.38 -8.49
N TYR A 10 -50.08 -21.44 -7.51
CA TYR A 10 -48.78 -22.10 -7.64
C TYR A 10 -48.93 -23.60 -7.37
N SER A 11 -48.69 -24.45 -8.37
CA SER A 11 -48.52 -25.88 -8.14
C SER A 11 -47.09 -26.18 -7.75
N SER A 12 -46.90 -26.46 -6.46
CA SER A 12 -45.76 -27.18 -5.89
C SER A 12 -45.90 -28.65 -6.28
N SER A 13 -44.86 -29.26 -6.87
CA SER A 13 -44.85 -30.69 -7.19
C SER A 13 -43.61 -31.32 -6.59
N ASP A 14 -43.86 -32.12 -5.56
CA ASP A 14 -42.95 -33.04 -4.86
C ASP A 14 -42.70 -34.33 -5.68
N GLU A 15 -41.62 -35.02 -5.32
CA GLU A 15 -41.09 -36.30 -5.85
C GLU A 15 -42.05 -37.49 -5.57
N GLU A 16 -42.06 -38.69 -6.17
CA GLU A 16 -41.07 -39.62 -6.74
C GLU A 16 -41.83 -40.73 -7.53
N SER A 17 -41.21 -41.41 -8.51
CA SER A 17 -41.28 -42.88 -8.72
C SER A 17 -40.68 -43.37 -10.04
N ASP A 18 -39.85 -44.41 -9.90
CA ASP A 18 -39.06 -45.15 -10.89
C ASP A 18 -39.91 -45.85 -11.98
N SER A 19 -39.55 -45.67 -13.25
CA SER A 19 -39.78 -46.67 -14.30
C SER A 19 -38.84 -46.48 -15.48
N LYS A 20 -38.05 -47.53 -15.74
CA LYS A 20 -37.10 -47.66 -16.84
C LYS A 20 -37.79 -47.60 -18.20
N GLN A 21 -37.51 -46.56 -18.99
CA GLN A 21 -37.61 -46.62 -20.45
C GLN A 21 -36.56 -45.71 -21.09
N ALA A 22 -35.77 -46.31 -21.97
CA ALA A 22 -34.72 -45.64 -22.73
C ALA A 22 -35.32 -44.65 -23.73
N SER A 23 -35.39 -43.37 -23.35
CA SER A 23 -35.73 -42.27 -24.23
C SER A 23 -34.58 -41.27 -24.29
N LYS A 24 -34.10 -41.02 -25.51
CA LYS A 24 -33.00 -40.12 -25.89
C LYS A 24 -32.97 -38.82 -25.06
N SER A 25 -31.87 -38.59 -24.35
CA SER A 25 -31.61 -37.33 -23.65
C SER A 25 -31.49 -36.18 -24.65
N VAL A 26 -32.54 -35.37 -24.79
CA VAL A 26 -32.44 -34.06 -25.45
C VAL A 26 -31.66 -33.14 -24.51
N VAL A 27 -30.41 -32.89 -24.85
CA VAL A 27 -29.58 -31.89 -24.17
C VAL A 27 -30.25 -30.52 -24.39
N HIS A 28 -31.00 -30.04 -23.40
CA HIS A 28 -31.42 -28.65 -23.36
C HIS A 28 -30.16 -27.80 -23.22
N LYS A 29 -29.65 -27.30 -24.34
CA LYS A 29 -28.60 -26.27 -24.35
C LYS A 29 -29.16 -25.09 -23.55
N LYS A 30 -28.65 -24.88 -22.32
CA LYS A 30 -28.94 -23.68 -21.54
C LYS A 30 -28.63 -22.49 -22.46
N LYS A 31 -29.66 -21.75 -22.89
CA LYS A 31 -29.49 -20.56 -23.73
C LYS A 31 -28.55 -19.64 -22.95
N LYS A 32 -27.32 -19.49 -23.43
CA LYS A 32 -26.36 -18.57 -22.83
C LYS A 32 -27.00 -17.19 -22.88
N LEU A 33 -27.00 -16.49 -21.75
CA LEU A 33 -27.44 -15.10 -21.69
C LEU A 33 -26.69 -14.31 -22.77
N PRO A 34 -27.35 -13.34 -23.43
CA PRO A 34 -26.66 -12.48 -24.39
C PRO A 34 -25.46 -11.83 -23.70
N SER A 35 -24.33 -11.78 -24.42
CA SER A 35 -23.16 -11.05 -23.96
C SER A 35 -23.56 -9.61 -23.65
N LEU A 36 -23.12 -9.09 -22.50
CA LEU A 36 -23.28 -7.68 -22.18
C LEU A 36 -22.62 -6.85 -23.29
N SER A 37 -23.28 -5.74 -23.66
CA SER A 37 -22.73 -4.81 -24.66
C SER A 37 -21.40 -4.27 -24.15
N SER A 38 -20.44 -4.07 -25.06
CA SER A 38 -19.12 -3.52 -24.73
C SER A 38 -19.21 -2.15 -24.04
N SER A 39 -20.27 -1.38 -24.28
CA SER A 39 -20.57 -0.11 -23.60
C SER A 39 -20.93 -0.24 -22.12
N LEU A 40 -21.36 -1.42 -21.66
CA LEU A 40 -21.69 -1.69 -20.25
C LEU A 40 -20.55 -2.40 -19.51
N ILE A 41 -19.48 -2.77 -20.22
CA ILE A 41 -18.28 -3.35 -19.61
C ILE A 41 -17.45 -2.20 -19.06
N VAL A 42 -17.51 -2.00 -17.74
CA VAL A 42 -16.60 -1.08 -17.04
C VAL A 42 -15.18 -1.60 -17.22
N GLN A 43 -14.34 -0.86 -17.94
CA GLN A 43 -12.95 -1.23 -18.12
C GLN A 43 -12.25 -1.15 -16.76
N THR A 44 -11.88 -2.29 -16.20
CA THR A 44 -11.05 -2.33 -14.99
C THR A 44 -9.68 -1.76 -15.35
N PRO A 45 -9.18 -0.72 -14.67
CA PRO A 45 -7.85 -0.20 -14.92
C PRO A 45 -6.81 -1.30 -14.78
N LYS A 46 -6.00 -1.53 -15.83
CA LYS A 46 -4.87 -2.45 -15.76
C LYS A 46 -3.81 -1.85 -14.85
N ASP A 47 -3.48 -2.53 -13.75
CA ASP A 47 -2.47 -2.06 -12.79
C ASP A 47 -1.08 -2.18 -13.43
N ASP A 48 -0.51 -1.05 -13.83
CA ASP A 48 0.83 -0.96 -14.40
C ASP A 48 1.85 -0.63 -13.29
N PRO A 49 2.77 -1.55 -12.95
CA PRO A 49 3.79 -1.31 -11.94
C PRO A 49 4.69 -0.10 -12.25
N ALA A 50 4.89 0.26 -13.53
CA ALA A 50 5.71 1.41 -13.91
C ALA A 50 5.13 2.73 -13.38
N LEU A 51 3.80 2.87 -13.37
CA LEU A 51 3.09 4.03 -12.79
C LEU A 51 3.22 4.11 -11.27
N HIS A 52 3.77 3.08 -10.65
CA HIS A 52 3.89 2.97 -9.22
C HIS A 52 5.33 2.84 -8.75
N GLN A 53 6.35 3.05 -9.59
CA GLN A 53 7.77 2.85 -9.25
C GLN A 53 8.15 1.36 -9.10
N GLY A 54 7.68 0.52 -10.03
CA GLY A 54 7.88 -0.93 -10.00
C GLY A 54 7.06 -1.64 -8.92
N ARG A 55 6.25 -0.89 -8.18
CA ARG A 55 5.45 -1.33 -7.04
C ARG A 55 4.20 -2.06 -7.54
N ILE A 56 4.06 -3.32 -7.13
CA ILE A 56 2.83 -4.10 -7.35
C ILE A 56 1.84 -3.79 -6.22
N ARG A 57 0.57 -3.54 -6.56
CA ARG A 57 -0.51 -3.42 -5.56
C ARG A 57 -0.99 -4.80 -5.12
N SER A 58 -1.13 -5.01 -3.82
CA SER A 58 -1.68 -6.25 -3.27
C SER A 58 -3.20 -6.35 -3.43
N THR A 59 -3.90 -5.21 -3.39
CA THR A 59 -5.33 -5.11 -3.67
C THR A 59 -5.56 -4.32 -4.96
N PRO A 60 -6.28 -4.86 -5.95
CA PRO A 60 -6.59 -4.12 -7.17
C PRO A 60 -7.45 -2.89 -6.85
N HIS A 61 -7.35 -1.86 -7.67
CA HIS A 61 -8.24 -0.72 -7.54
C HIS A 61 -9.69 -1.16 -7.78
N VAL A 62 -10.59 -0.75 -6.88
CA VAL A 62 -12.03 -0.96 -7.01
C VAL A 62 -12.69 0.41 -7.01
N ASP A 63 -13.50 0.68 -8.04
CA ASP A 63 -14.19 1.96 -8.14
C ASP A 63 -15.03 2.24 -6.89
N GLY A 64 -14.90 3.46 -6.37
CA GLY A 64 -15.55 3.85 -5.12
C GLY A 64 -14.90 3.31 -3.84
N GLN A 65 -13.75 2.62 -3.93
CA GLN A 65 -12.92 2.20 -2.81
C GLN A 65 -11.65 3.04 -2.69
N TRP A 66 -11.37 3.54 -1.49
CA TRP A 66 -10.29 4.46 -1.21
C TRP A 66 -9.33 3.85 -0.20
N ALA A 67 -8.12 3.56 -0.66
CA ALA A 67 -7.03 3.12 0.21
C ALA A 67 -6.66 4.28 1.14
N SER A 68 -6.69 4.02 2.43
CA SER A 68 -6.50 4.99 3.48
C SER A 68 -5.55 4.46 4.55
N HIS A 69 -4.90 5.35 5.29
CA HIS A 69 -3.95 4.98 6.34
C HIS A 69 -3.85 6.08 7.40
N VAL A 70 -3.83 5.70 8.67
CA VAL A 70 -3.68 6.61 9.82
C VAL A 70 -2.27 6.49 10.38
N TYR A 71 -1.62 7.61 10.63
CA TYR A 71 -0.24 7.68 11.11
C TYR A 71 -0.01 8.97 11.90
N VAL A 72 1.07 9.04 12.68
CA VAL A 72 1.58 10.32 13.20
C VAL A 72 2.76 10.80 12.36
N SER A 73 2.85 12.11 12.19
CA SER A 73 3.96 12.77 11.48
C SER A 73 4.96 13.33 12.49
N ILE A 74 6.23 13.02 12.29
CA ILE A 74 7.37 13.49 13.08
C ILE A 74 8.22 14.34 12.16
N LYS A 75 8.17 15.66 12.38
CA LYS A 75 8.94 16.62 11.59
C LYS A 75 10.33 16.77 12.17
N VAL A 76 11.33 16.40 11.38
CA VAL A 76 12.75 16.49 11.72
C VAL A 76 13.35 17.65 10.94
N GLN A 77 13.66 18.73 11.66
CA GLN A 77 14.17 19.97 11.07
C GLN A 77 15.54 19.78 10.43
N LYS A 78 15.80 20.38 9.27
CA LYS A 78 17.08 20.28 8.54
C LYS A 78 18.32 20.64 9.38
N ARG A 79 18.17 21.62 10.28
CA ARG A 79 19.26 22.09 11.15
C ARG A 79 19.52 21.18 12.36
N SER A 80 18.69 20.15 12.58
CA SER A 80 18.82 19.26 13.72
C SER A 80 19.95 18.23 13.54
N ALA A 81 20.52 17.77 14.65
CA ALA A 81 21.49 16.67 14.62
C ALA A 81 20.85 15.37 14.10
N MET A 82 19.55 15.17 14.36
CA MET A 82 18.78 14.03 13.87
C MET A 82 18.71 14.01 12.34
N TYR A 83 18.42 15.15 11.70
CA TYR A 83 18.37 15.24 10.24
C TYR A 83 19.70 14.81 9.60
N ASN A 84 20.81 15.34 10.11
CA ASN A 84 22.15 15.01 9.60
C ASN A 84 22.46 13.53 9.80
N LEU A 85 22.13 12.98 10.98
CA LEU A 85 22.33 11.57 11.28
C LEU A 85 21.54 10.69 10.30
N VAL A 86 20.25 10.95 10.12
CA VAL A 86 19.39 10.16 9.22
C VAL A 86 19.87 10.28 7.77
N SER A 87 20.25 11.49 7.35
CA SER A 87 20.80 11.73 6.02
C SER A 87 22.10 10.96 5.78
N ASP A 88 23.02 10.94 6.75
CA ASP A 88 24.28 10.21 6.65
C ASP A 88 24.05 8.70 6.68
N ALA A 89 23.16 8.21 7.54
CA ALA A 89 22.78 6.81 7.59
C ALA A 89 22.15 6.34 6.26
N LEU A 90 21.30 7.17 5.64
CA LEU A 90 20.72 6.90 4.32
C LEU A 90 21.78 6.85 3.21
N LYS A 91 22.77 7.74 3.22
CA LYS A 91 23.89 7.70 2.27
C LYS A 91 24.72 6.42 2.44
N THR A 92 25.06 6.06 3.67
CA THR A 92 25.78 4.82 3.97
C THR A 92 24.97 3.60 3.54
N ALA A 93 23.66 3.59 3.81
CA ALA A 93 22.76 2.52 3.39
C ALA A 93 22.71 2.38 1.85
N LYS A 94 22.57 3.48 1.11
CA LYS A 94 22.62 3.50 -0.36
C LYS A 94 23.98 3.05 -0.91
N GLY A 95 25.07 3.32 -0.20
CA GLY A 95 26.41 2.83 -0.55
C GLY A 95 26.56 1.32 -0.39
N ILE A 96 25.87 0.72 0.58
CA ILE A 96 25.85 -0.73 0.83
C ILE A 96 24.87 -1.43 -0.12
N GLU A 97 23.68 -0.86 -0.35
CA GLU A 97 22.65 -1.39 -1.23
C GLU A 97 22.09 -0.28 -2.14
N PRO A 98 22.59 -0.17 -3.38
CA PRO A 98 22.13 0.84 -4.34
C PRO A 98 20.66 0.70 -4.78
N ALA A 99 20.02 -0.46 -4.58
CA ALA A 99 18.60 -0.65 -4.89
C ALA A 99 17.64 0.00 -3.87
N LEU A 100 18.16 0.61 -2.81
CA LEU A 100 17.35 1.35 -1.84
C LEU A 100 16.87 2.69 -2.41
N HIS A 101 15.55 2.87 -2.42
CA HIS A 101 14.89 4.12 -2.73
C HIS A 101 14.57 4.89 -1.44
N ASP A 102 14.96 6.16 -1.38
CA ASP A 102 14.63 7.05 -0.26
C ASP A 102 13.13 7.38 -0.28
N LEU A 103 12.48 7.33 0.88
CA LEU A 103 11.07 7.67 1.00
C LEU A 103 10.83 9.18 0.83
N ASN A 104 11.79 10.02 1.19
CA ASN A 104 11.66 11.47 1.24
C ASN A 104 11.95 12.15 -0.10
N GLU A 105 12.85 11.57 -0.91
CA GLU A 105 13.10 12.02 -2.29
C GLU A 105 11.82 11.96 -3.14
N ILE A 106 10.92 11.03 -2.82
CA ILE A 106 9.66 10.81 -3.55
C ILE A 106 8.62 11.89 -3.22
N GLU A 107 8.66 12.49 -2.04
CA GLU A 107 7.62 13.45 -1.59
C GLU A 107 7.88 14.91 -2.01
N GLN A 108 9.03 15.23 -2.63
CA GLN A 108 9.39 16.53 -3.23
C GLN A 108 8.74 17.76 -2.55
N LYS A 109 8.92 17.88 -1.23
CA LYS A 109 8.44 19.06 -0.50
C LYS A 109 9.45 20.21 -0.66
N PRO A 110 9.01 21.43 -0.97
CA PRO A 110 9.88 22.60 -1.12
C PRO A 110 10.52 23.02 0.22
N ASP A 111 9.94 22.60 1.34
CA ASP A 111 10.50 22.77 2.66
C ASP A 111 11.40 21.57 2.98
N ASN A 112 12.70 21.83 3.19
CA ASN A 112 13.75 20.80 3.27
C ASN A 112 13.77 20.02 4.61
N ASP A 113 12.67 20.00 5.33
CA ASP A 113 12.54 19.23 6.56
C ASP A 113 12.17 17.78 6.23
N LEU A 114 12.66 16.86 7.06
CA LEU A 114 12.39 15.45 6.94
C LEU A 114 11.07 15.12 7.65
N ASP A 115 10.13 14.47 6.96
CA ASP A 115 8.82 14.11 7.51
C ASP A 115 8.73 12.59 7.70
N LEU A 116 8.95 12.14 8.92
CA LEU A 116 8.92 10.72 9.27
C LEU A 116 7.52 10.31 9.71
N HIS A 117 7.00 9.22 9.16
CA HIS A 117 5.67 8.71 9.50
C HIS A 117 5.76 7.46 10.36
N VAL A 118 4.97 7.41 11.44
CA VAL A 118 4.79 6.21 12.27
C VAL A 118 3.35 5.74 12.13
N SER A 119 3.19 4.56 11.53
CA SER A 119 1.89 3.96 11.26
C SER A 119 1.11 3.64 12.55
N LEU A 120 -0.19 3.96 12.54
CA LEU A 120 -1.14 3.63 13.61
C LEU A 120 -2.22 2.64 13.14
N SER A 121 -2.34 2.43 11.83
CA SER A 121 -3.28 1.48 11.24
C SER A 121 -2.60 0.63 10.17
N ARG A 122 -3.20 -0.51 9.83
CA ARG A 122 -2.95 -1.16 8.54
C ARG A 122 -3.58 -0.33 7.42
N PRO A 123 -3.35 -0.65 6.13
CA PRO A 123 -4.15 -0.10 5.04
C PRO A 123 -5.65 -0.33 5.29
N ILE A 124 -6.43 0.74 5.26
CA ILE A 124 -7.88 0.77 5.47
C ILE A 124 -8.54 1.02 4.11
N PHE A 125 -9.54 0.22 3.75
CA PHE A 125 -10.27 0.44 2.51
C PHE A 125 -11.66 1.01 2.76
N LEU A 126 -11.86 2.26 2.35
CA LEU A 126 -13.08 3.02 2.62
C LEU A 126 -13.97 3.13 1.39
N ARG A 127 -15.29 3.07 1.59
CA ARG A 127 -16.26 3.57 0.61
C ARG A 127 -16.41 5.08 0.71
N SER A 128 -16.97 5.72 -0.32
CA SER A 128 -17.15 7.17 -0.38
C SER A 128 -17.85 7.77 0.85
N HIS A 129 -18.90 7.12 1.36
CA HIS A 129 -19.62 7.62 2.54
C HIS A 129 -18.80 7.53 3.84
N GLN A 130 -17.89 6.55 3.94
CA GLN A 130 -17.11 6.27 5.16
C GLN A 130 -15.92 7.21 5.35
N ARG A 131 -15.54 7.98 4.32
CA ARG A 131 -14.37 8.87 4.39
C ARG A 131 -14.53 9.95 5.44
N ASN A 132 -15.72 10.54 5.52
CA ASN A 132 -15.99 11.60 6.50
C ASN A 132 -16.08 11.05 7.93
N ASP A 133 -16.55 9.81 8.08
CA ASP A 133 -16.61 9.15 9.39
C ASP A 133 -15.20 8.87 9.92
N LEU A 134 -14.29 8.33 9.11
CA LEU A 134 -12.90 8.14 9.56
C LEU A 134 -12.25 9.46 9.99
N LYS A 135 -12.43 10.53 9.21
CA LYS A 135 -11.89 11.86 9.55
C LYS A 135 -12.46 12.37 10.88
N ARG A 136 -13.75 12.15 11.13
CA ARG A 136 -14.41 12.54 12.38
C ARG A 136 -13.82 11.77 13.56
N GLU A 137 -13.69 10.45 13.44
CA GLU A 137 -13.15 9.61 14.51
C GLU A 137 -11.70 9.96 14.84
N VAL A 138 -10.86 10.16 13.83
CA VAL A 138 -9.46 10.56 14.05
C VAL A 138 -9.35 11.95 14.66
N ARG A 139 -10.23 12.88 14.27
CA ARG A 139 -10.30 14.20 14.90
C ARG A 139 -10.67 14.11 16.39
N ILE A 140 -11.70 13.33 16.73
CA ILE A 140 -12.11 13.12 18.13
C ILE A 140 -10.96 12.51 18.94
N LEU A 141 -10.22 11.57 18.34
CA LEU A 141 -9.05 10.97 18.97
C LEU A 141 -7.92 12.00 19.19
N ALA A 142 -7.71 12.90 18.23
CA ALA A 142 -6.74 13.99 18.33
C ALA A 142 -7.11 14.98 19.45
N GLU A 143 -8.40 15.31 19.58
CA GLU A 143 -8.90 16.21 20.63
C GLU A 143 -8.70 15.60 22.03
N LYS A 144 -8.80 14.26 22.16
CA LYS A 144 -8.64 13.53 23.44
C LYS A 144 -7.21 13.18 23.83
N THR A 145 -6.23 13.41 22.95
CA THR A 145 -4.86 12.97 23.16
C THR A 145 -3.94 14.18 23.19
N SER A 146 -3.18 14.35 24.26
CA SER A 146 -2.16 15.41 24.36
C SER A 146 -1.00 15.12 23.41
N SER A 147 -0.30 16.18 22.98
CA SER A 147 0.99 16.01 22.29
C SER A 147 1.98 15.28 23.19
N PHE A 148 2.81 14.42 22.61
CA PHE A 148 3.76 13.60 23.34
C PHE A 148 5.10 13.52 22.61
N LYS A 149 6.08 12.91 23.27
CA LYS A 149 7.45 12.82 22.79
C LYS A 149 7.82 11.40 22.41
N VAL A 150 8.45 11.24 21.25
CA VAL A 150 8.97 9.96 20.79
C VAL A 150 10.48 10.04 20.58
N SER A 151 11.19 8.95 20.86
CA SER A 151 12.61 8.83 20.52
C SER A 151 12.84 7.61 19.65
N PHE A 152 13.88 7.64 18.83
CA PHE A 152 14.31 6.50 18.03
C PHE A 152 15.51 5.83 18.70
N THR A 153 15.66 4.51 18.51
CA THR A 153 16.73 3.74 19.16
C THR A 153 17.67 3.08 18.17
N THR A 154 17.13 2.25 17.26
CA THR A 154 17.93 1.39 16.39
C THR A 154 17.39 1.40 14.98
N PHE A 155 18.27 1.12 14.03
CA PHE A 155 17.89 0.74 12.67
C PHE A 155 17.41 -0.70 12.66
N SER A 156 16.37 -0.97 11.90
CA SER A 156 15.87 -2.32 11.67
C SER A 156 15.36 -2.50 10.24
N VAL A 157 15.22 -3.74 9.82
CA VAL A 157 14.64 -4.09 8.51
C VAL A 157 13.30 -4.76 8.72
N LEU A 158 12.30 -4.27 7.99
CA LEU A 158 10.95 -4.81 7.97
C LEU A 158 10.56 -5.21 6.56
N THR A 159 9.75 -6.25 6.45
CA THR A 159 9.17 -6.70 5.18
C THR A 159 7.66 -6.54 5.26
N ASN A 160 7.01 -6.11 4.18
CA ASN A 160 5.55 -6.04 4.17
C ASN A 160 4.91 -7.43 4.25
N ASP A 161 3.64 -7.48 4.65
CA ASP A 161 2.87 -8.72 4.79
C ASP A 161 2.91 -9.59 3.52
N GLU A 162 2.92 -8.98 2.33
CA GLU A 162 2.95 -9.69 1.04
C GLU A 162 4.35 -10.08 0.56
N GLN A 163 5.42 -9.75 1.30
CA GLN A 163 6.81 -10.08 0.97
C GLN A 163 7.25 -9.60 -0.42
N THR A 164 6.76 -8.43 -0.82
CA THR A 164 7.10 -7.78 -2.09
C THR A 164 8.08 -6.62 -1.91
N ARG A 165 8.28 -6.17 -0.67
CA ARG A 165 9.04 -4.98 -0.30
C ARG A 165 9.73 -5.18 1.02
N THR A 166 10.93 -4.62 1.10
CA THR A 166 11.68 -4.48 2.33
C THR A 166 11.90 -3.00 2.62
N PHE A 167 11.92 -2.65 3.89
CA PHE A 167 12.04 -1.29 4.38
C PHE A 167 13.21 -1.21 5.36
N LEU A 168 14.06 -0.20 5.18
CA LEU A 168 14.98 0.26 6.21
C LEU A 168 14.22 1.23 7.12
N THR A 169 14.23 0.96 8.42
CA THR A 169 13.38 1.67 9.39
C THR A 169 14.17 2.08 10.63
N LEU A 170 13.64 3.09 11.33
CA LEU A 170 14.04 3.48 12.68
C LEU A 170 12.99 3.02 13.67
N ASP A 171 13.39 2.18 14.61
CA ASP A 171 12.51 1.70 15.66
C ASP A 171 12.32 2.79 16.73
N ILE A 172 11.08 2.93 17.19
CA ILE A 172 10.76 3.80 18.32
C ILE A 172 11.36 3.19 19.59
N GLY A 173 12.00 3.99 20.42
CA GLY A 173 12.51 3.62 21.74
C GLY A 173 11.57 4.07 22.87
N SER A 174 11.10 5.31 22.83
CA SER A 174 10.15 5.88 23.80
C SER A 174 8.90 6.44 23.12
N GLY A 175 7.78 6.50 23.84
CA GLY A 175 6.48 6.97 23.32
C GLY A 175 5.54 5.86 22.84
N HIS A 176 5.90 4.60 23.11
CA HIS A 176 5.05 3.43 22.80
C HIS A 176 3.67 3.47 23.47
N PRO A 177 3.52 3.83 24.75
CA PRO A 177 2.20 3.87 25.39
C PRO A 177 1.22 4.82 24.68
N GLU A 178 1.69 6.00 24.29
CA GLU A 178 0.91 7.03 23.63
C GLU A 178 0.54 6.61 22.20
N LEU A 179 1.48 6.04 21.45
CA LEU A 179 1.21 5.47 20.13
C LEU A 179 0.22 4.31 20.20
N LYS A 180 0.34 3.45 21.22
CA LYS A 180 -0.58 2.34 21.45
C LYS A 180 -1.97 2.83 21.84
N LEU A 181 -2.08 3.90 22.63
CA LEU A 181 -3.35 4.54 22.95
C LEU A 181 -4.04 5.04 21.67
N LEU A 182 -3.30 5.73 20.81
CA LEU A 182 -3.81 6.20 19.52
C LEU A 182 -4.24 5.04 18.61
N SER A 183 -3.41 4.00 18.44
CA SER A 183 -3.78 2.85 17.61
C SER A 183 -5.01 2.13 18.17
N ASN A 184 -5.07 1.95 19.50
CA ASN A 184 -6.20 1.31 20.18
C ASN A 184 -7.48 2.15 20.08
N GLY A 185 -7.38 3.47 20.08
CA GLY A 185 -8.50 4.38 19.87
C GLY A 185 -9.20 4.20 18.52
N LEU A 186 -8.49 3.68 17.51
CA LEU A 186 -9.06 3.40 16.18
C LEU A 186 -9.83 2.07 16.11
N LEU A 187 -9.61 1.14 17.05
CA LEU A 187 -10.18 -0.22 16.99
C LEU A 187 -11.71 -0.23 16.86
N PRO A 188 -12.48 0.53 17.68
CA PRO A 188 -13.94 0.52 17.58
C PRO A 188 -14.42 0.88 16.18
N PHE A 189 -13.83 1.92 15.57
CA PHE A 189 -14.18 2.34 14.23
C PHE A 189 -13.78 1.31 13.18
N LEU A 190 -12.56 0.77 13.24
CA LEU A 190 -12.09 -0.27 12.32
C LEU A 190 -13.00 -1.51 12.35
N ALA A 191 -13.49 -1.89 13.53
CA ALA A 191 -14.44 -2.98 13.69
C ALA A 191 -15.77 -2.70 12.96
N THR A 192 -16.30 -1.47 13.00
CA THR A 192 -17.51 -1.11 12.22
C THR A 192 -17.32 -1.26 10.71
N LEU A 193 -16.10 -1.04 10.23
CA LEU A 193 -15.73 -1.17 8.83
C LEU A 193 -15.35 -2.61 8.43
N ARG A 194 -15.34 -3.55 9.38
CA ARG A 194 -14.81 -4.91 9.22
C ARG A 194 -13.38 -4.93 8.66
N GLN A 195 -12.60 -3.92 9.02
CA GLN A 195 -11.18 -3.81 8.65
C GLN A 195 -10.34 -4.49 9.74
N LYS A 196 -9.13 -4.92 9.38
CA LYS A 196 -8.20 -5.51 10.35
C LYS A 196 -7.79 -4.45 11.37
N GLU A 197 -7.73 -4.86 12.64
CA GLU A 197 -7.05 -4.10 13.68
C GLU A 197 -5.55 -3.98 13.38
N TYR A 198 -4.88 -3.12 14.17
CA TYR A 198 -3.43 -3.00 14.11
C TYR A 198 -2.74 -4.30 14.59
N TYR A 199 -1.41 -4.37 14.49
CA TYR A 199 -0.68 -5.57 14.90
C TYR A 199 -0.84 -5.81 16.42
N ALA A 200 -1.05 -7.06 16.83
CA ALA A 200 -1.21 -7.45 18.23
C ALA A 200 0.03 -7.06 19.07
N GLU A 201 1.22 -7.25 18.49
CA GLU A 201 2.50 -6.78 19.02
C GLU A 201 3.02 -5.65 18.10
N PRO A 202 2.60 -4.40 18.33
CA PRO A 202 2.95 -3.30 17.44
C PRO A 202 4.43 -2.95 17.58
N ARG A 203 5.18 -3.08 16.48
CA ARG A 203 6.52 -2.52 16.33
C ARG A 203 6.38 -1.14 15.69
N PHE A 204 6.27 -0.09 16.50
CA PHE A 204 6.23 1.27 15.98
C PHE A 204 7.59 1.68 15.43
N HIS A 205 7.60 2.19 14.21
CA HIS A 205 8.80 2.54 13.49
C HIS A 205 8.52 3.63 12.46
N ALA A 206 9.56 4.35 12.06
CA ALA A 206 9.53 5.23 10.89
C ALA A 206 10.33 4.60 9.75
N SER A 207 9.74 4.52 8.57
CA SER A 207 10.44 4.01 7.38
C SER A 207 11.30 5.11 6.74
N LEU A 208 12.55 4.79 6.43
CA LEU A 208 13.51 5.72 5.82
C LEU A 208 13.69 5.46 4.32
N ALA A 209 13.82 4.18 3.96
CA ALA A 209 14.05 3.76 2.58
C ALA A 209 13.40 2.39 2.34
N TRP A 210 13.24 2.03 1.07
CA TRP A 210 12.62 0.77 0.66
C TRP A 210 13.25 0.20 -0.61
N ALA A 211 13.12 -1.11 -0.80
CA ALA A 211 13.51 -1.81 -2.02
C ALA A 211 12.47 -2.86 -2.40
N LEU A 212 12.41 -3.21 -3.69
CA LEU A 212 11.55 -4.28 -4.19
C LEU A 212 12.19 -5.65 -3.97
N LEU A 213 11.38 -6.62 -3.56
CA LEU A 213 11.83 -8.00 -3.38
C LEU A 213 11.57 -8.85 -4.63
N ILE A 214 12.47 -9.80 -4.88
CA ILE A 214 12.26 -10.88 -5.85
C ILE A 214 11.33 -11.92 -5.21
N THR A 215 10.05 -11.89 -5.57
CA THR A 215 9.07 -12.87 -5.09
C THR A 215 9.13 -14.13 -5.97
N PRO A 216 9.24 -15.35 -5.40
CA PRO A 216 9.33 -16.61 -6.17
C PRO A 216 8.15 -16.88 -7.13
N CYS A 217 7.02 -16.19 -6.93
CA CYS A 217 5.81 -16.37 -7.73
C CYS A 217 5.68 -15.38 -8.90
N ALA A 218 6.73 -14.64 -9.28
CA ALA A 218 6.76 -13.91 -10.54
C ALA A 218 7.18 -14.83 -11.69
N LYS A 219 6.40 -15.88 -11.97
CA LYS A 219 6.44 -16.54 -13.29
C LYS A 219 5.58 -15.70 -14.24
N ASN A 220 6.13 -15.47 -15.44
CA ASN A 220 5.62 -14.66 -16.56
C ASN A 220 6.17 -13.22 -16.50
N THR A 221 6.97 -12.71 -17.44
CA THR A 221 7.10 -13.03 -18.88
C THR A 221 8.47 -12.50 -19.36
N ASN A 222 9.00 -13.09 -20.44
CA ASN A 222 10.19 -12.70 -21.22
C ASN A 222 11.45 -13.55 -20.95
N MET A 223 11.36 -14.85 -21.24
CA MET A 223 12.44 -15.52 -21.96
C MET A 223 12.10 -15.40 -23.45
N GLU A 224 12.63 -14.37 -24.12
CA GLU A 224 12.84 -14.46 -25.56
C GLU A 224 14.16 -15.21 -25.74
N THR A 225 14.03 -16.48 -26.09
CA THR A 225 15.11 -17.28 -26.65
C THR A 225 15.48 -16.69 -28.01
N ASP A 226 16.71 -16.21 -28.13
CA ASP A 226 17.36 -15.92 -29.40
C ASP A 226 17.24 -17.14 -30.31
N ASN A 227 16.43 -17.02 -31.37
CA ASN A 227 16.47 -17.96 -32.47
C ASN A 227 16.72 -17.16 -33.76
N ILE A 228 17.96 -17.24 -34.20
CA ILE A 228 18.47 -16.70 -35.45
C ILE A 228 17.83 -17.50 -36.59
N SER A 229 17.13 -16.82 -37.50
CA SER A 229 16.96 -17.25 -38.89
C SER A 229 16.70 -16.03 -39.76
N GLN A 230 17.55 -15.89 -40.77
CA GLN A 230 17.59 -14.84 -41.80
C GLN A 230 16.45 -15.03 -42.80
N GLU A 231 15.87 -13.93 -43.30
CA GLU A 231 15.57 -13.69 -44.73
C GLU A 231 14.98 -12.29 -44.97
N GLU A 232 14.92 -11.91 -46.24
CA GLU A 232 15.25 -10.61 -46.81
C GLU A 232 14.18 -9.48 -46.81
N ASN A 233 14.71 -8.26 -46.73
CA ASN A 233 14.47 -7.09 -47.60
C ASN A 233 13.03 -6.75 -48.07
N LEU A 234 12.51 -5.59 -47.65
CA LEU A 234 11.96 -4.50 -48.49
C LEU A 234 11.33 -3.39 -47.61
N GLN A 235 11.78 -2.15 -47.80
CA GLN A 235 11.20 -0.88 -47.30
C GLN A 235 10.72 -0.04 -48.51
N PRO A 236 9.98 1.08 -48.37
CA PRO A 236 9.07 1.57 -47.30
C PRO A 236 7.71 2.07 -47.89
N PRO A 237 6.84 2.81 -47.17
CA PRO A 237 7.02 4.28 -47.10
C PRO A 237 6.65 4.93 -45.75
N VAL A 238 7.06 6.18 -45.68
CA VAL A 238 7.16 7.12 -44.55
C VAL A 238 5.80 7.59 -44.05
N HIS A 239 5.54 7.51 -42.74
CA HIS A 239 4.51 8.31 -42.08
C HIS A 239 5.02 8.86 -40.75
N ASN A 240 5.16 10.18 -40.70
CA ASN A 240 5.58 10.95 -39.52
C ASN A 240 4.63 10.68 -38.33
N SER A 241 5.18 10.15 -37.24
CA SER A 241 4.53 10.09 -35.93
C SER A 241 5.39 10.83 -34.89
N PRO A 242 4.79 11.55 -33.93
CA PRO A 242 5.48 12.39 -32.95
C PRO A 242 6.36 11.57 -32.00
N PRO A 243 7.33 12.18 -31.29
CA PRO A 243 8.36 11.45 -30.57
C PRO A 243 7.74 10.59 -29.46
N SER A 244 7.82 9.27 -29.68
CA SER A 244 7.66 8.23 -28.66
C SER A 244 8.57 8.58 -27.49
N THR A 245 7.98 8.99 -26.38
CA THR A 245 8.65 9.03 -25.08
C THR A 245 9.18 7.62 -24.83
N GLN A 246 10.50 7.48 -24.80
CA GLN A 246 11.14 6.21 -24.45
C GLN A 246 10.53 5.71 -23.14
N PRO A 247 10.12 4.44 -23.04
CA PRO A 247 9.77 3.88 -21.74
C PRO A 247 10.98 4.06 -20.83
N PRO A 248 10.80 4.48 -19.56
CA PRO A 248 11.92 4.57 -18.63
C PRO A 248 12.64 3.22 -18.62
N SER A 249 13.96 3.27 -18.73
CA SER A 249 14.82 2.09 -18.78
C SER A 249 14.43 1.09 -17.69
N THR A 250 14.41 -0.19 -18.05
CA THR A 250 14.07 -1.34 -17.20
C THR A 250 14.93 -1.46 -15.93
N ASP A 251 15.93 -0.59 -15.77
CA ASP A 251 16.85 -0.51 -14.64
C ASP A 251 16.36 0.39 -13.48
N ALA A 252 15.27 1.16 -13.68
CA ALA A 252 14.84 2.17 -12.70
C ALA A 252 14.35 1.59 -11.35
N PHE A 253 13.96 0.31 -11.29
CA PHE A 253 13.41 -0.32 -10.09
C PHE A 253 13.95 -1.73 -9.88
N ARG A 254 15.26 -1.82 -9.65
CA ARG A 254 15.98 -3.07 -9.39
C ARG A 254 15.34 -3.83 -8.21
N ARG A 255 15.16 -5.15 -8.38
CA ARG A 255 14.67 -6.04 -7.33
C ARG A 255 15.82 -6.80 -6.68
N ILE A 256 15.72 -7.05 -5.39
CA ILE A 256 16.73 -7.76 -4.60
C ILE A 256 16.10 -8.96 -3.87
N HIS A 257 16.88 -9.99 -3.54
CA HIS A 257 16.35 -11.11 -2.75
C HIS A 257 16.14 -10.74 -1.28
N ARG A 258 17.05 -9.95 -0.72
CA ARG A 258 17.04 -9.44 0.65
C ARG A 258 18.04 -8.30 0.77
N LEU A 259 17.87 -7.44 1.78
CA LEU A 259 18.91 -6.49 2.13
C LEU A 259 20.16 -7.23 2.67
N PRO A 260 21.37 -6.71 2.43
CA PRO A 260 22.59 -7.29 2.99
C PRO A 260 22.51 -7.43 4.52
N ALA A 261 22.92 -8.57 5.07
CA ALA A 261 22.85 -8.81 6.50
C ALA A 261 23.72 -7.85 7.31
N SER A 262 24.80 -7.34 6.71
CA SER A 262 25.67 -6.33 7.30
C SER A 262 25.02 -4.95 7.41
N LEU A 263 24.01 -4.63 6.60
CA LEU A 263 23.43 -3.28 6.51
C LEU A 263 23.00 -2.76 7.88
N VAL A 264 22.13 -3.51 8.57
CA VAL A 264 21.61 -3.11 9.89
C VAL A 264 22.72 -3.08 10.94
N ALA A 265 23.63 -4.05 10.91
CA ALA A 265 24.74 -4.12 11.85
C ALA A 265 25.65 -2.89 11.71
N THR A 266 26.07 -2.56 10.49
CA THR A 266 26.90 -1.39 10.19
C THR A 266 26.21 -0.09 10.59
N LEU A 267 24.93 0.08 10.26
CA LEU A 267 24.20 1.29 10.64
C LEU A 267 24.06 1.44 12.16
N ASN A 268 23.76 0.36 12.87
CA ASN A 268 23.64 0.41 14.32
C ASN A 268 24.99 0.66 15.00
N GLU A 269 26.07 0.01 14.55
CA GLU A 269 27.42 0.23 15.07
C GLU A 269 27.86 1.70 14.90
N GLN A 270 27.58 2.30 13.75
CA GLN A 270 28.00 3.66 13.44
C GLN A 270 27.11 4.75 14.04
N TYR A 271 25.79 4.52 14.13
CA TYR A 271 24.83 5.60 14.37
C TYR A 271 23.92 5.40 15.60
N ALA A 272 23.73 4.19 16.13
CA ALA A 272 22.75 3.96 17.22
C ALA A 272 23.09 4.70 18.52
N SER A 273 24.38 4.84 18.85
CA SER A 273 24.84 5.61 20.02
C SER A 273 24.48 7.09 19.90
N ARG A 274 24.57 7.66 18.68
CA ARG A 274 24.18 9.03 18.39
C ARG A 274 22.67 9.19 18.32
N LEU A 275 21.91 8.20 17.81
CA LEU A 275 20.45 8.20 17.85
C LEU A 275 19.93 8.35 19.28
N SER A 276 20.55 7.62 20.22
CA SER A 276 20.19 7.63 21.63
C SER A 276 20.78 8.80 22.42
N SER A 277 21.56 9.68 21.77
CA SER A 277 22.20 10.82 22.42
C SER A 277 21.24 11.98 22.65
N ARG A 278 21.59 12.88 23.59
CA ARG A 278 20.77 14.06 23.90
C ARG A 278 20.58 15.02 22.72
N SER A 279 21.52 15.08 21.77
CA SER A 279 21.41 15.96 20.59
C SER A 279 20.43 15.46 19.53
N CYS A 280 20.17 14.15 19.51
CA CYS A 280 19.14 13.51 18.69
C CYS A 280 17.90 13.15 19.53
N SER A 281 17.75 13.78 20.70
CA SER A 281 16.71 13.42 21.65
C SER A 281 15.29 13.72 21.14
N ALA A 282 14.35 13.20 21.92
CA ALA A 282 12.94 13.06 21.62
C ALA A 282 12.34 14.14 20.69
N SER A 283 11.69 13.68 19.63
CA SER A 283 10.91 14.51 18.71
C SER A 283 9.48 14.64 19.23
N ASP A 284 8.93 15.86 19.14
CA ASP A 284 7.56 16.12 19.51
C ASP A 284 6.60 15.62 18.43
N VAL A 285 5.56 14.90 18.87
CA VAL A 285 4.44 14.47 18.05
C VAL A 285 3.27 15.40 18.34
N HIS A 286 2.95 16.23 17.34
CA HIS A 286 1.86 17.21 17.44
C HIS A 286 0.66 16.86 16.59
N ASP A 287 0.83 16.06 15.54
CA ASP A 287 -0.16 15.88 14.50
C ASP A 287 -0.45 14.39 14.29
N ILE A 288 -1.74 14.04 14.28
CA ILE A 288 -2.22 12.76 13.73
C ILE A 288 -2.78 13.01 12.33
N CYS A 289 -2.38 12.15 11.40
CA CYS A 289 -2.63 12.29 9.98
C CYS A 289 -3.45 11.12 9.44
N VAL A 290 -4.30 11.41 8.46
CA VAL A 290 -5.05 10.43 7.69
C VAL A 290 -4.79 10.69 6.21
N LYS A 291 -4.22 9.71 5.53
CA LYS A 291 -4.14 9.67 4.08
C LYS A 291 -5.35 8.95 3.53
N ILE A 292 -6.05 9.53 2.55
CA ILE A 292 -7.18 8.92 1.83
C ILE A 292 -6.93 9.10 0.33
N GLY A 293 -6.52 8.02 -0.34
CA GLY A 293 -6.05 8.10 -1.72
C GLY A 293 -4.82 9.00 -1.84
N LYS A 294 -4.99 10.15 -2.53
CA LYS A 294 -3.94 11.16 -2.71
C LYS A 294 -3.99 12.28 -1.68
N ASP A 295 -5.12 12.42 -0.97
CA ASP A 295 -5.33 13.51 -0.04
C ASP A 295 -4.78 13.16 1.34
N VAL A 296 -4.21 14.14 2.03
CA VAL A 296 -3.72 14.01 3.41
C VAL A 296 -4.43 15.04 4.26
N PHE A 297 -5.00 14.58 5.37
CA PHE A 297 -5.66 15.40 6.39
C PHE A 297 -4.89 15.27 7.70
N SER A 298 -4.79 16.34 8.48
CA SER A 298 -4.03 16.36 9.72
C SER A 298 -4.78 17.14 10.80
N TRP A 299 -4.69 16.67 12.04
CA TRP A 299 -5.25 17.30 13.23
C TRP A 299 -4.21 17.36 14.33
N LYS A 300 -4.15 18.52 15.00
CA LYS A 300 -3.30 18.70 16.18
C LYS A 300 -3.84 17.92 17.36
N LEU A 301 -2.93 17.28 18.09
CA LEU A 301 -3.16 16.67 19.39
C LEU A 301 -3.37 17.78 20.42
N GLN A 302 -4.52 17.79 21.08
CA GLN A 302 -4.93 18.88 21.99
C GLN A 302 -4.87 18.45 23.44
N GLY A 303 -5.48 17.30 23.77
CA GLY A 303 -5.47 16.75 25.13
C GLY A 303 -6.49 17.42 26.05
#